data_AF-A0A2N2G2X9-F1
#
_entry.id   AF-A0A2N2G2X9-F1
#
_cell.length_a   1.000
_cell.length_b   1.000
_cell.length_c   1.000
_cell.angle_alpha   90.00
_cell.angle_beta   90.00
_cell.angle_gamma   90.00
#
_symmetry.space_group_name_H-M   'P 1'
#
loop_
_entity.id
_entity.type
_entity.pdbx_description
1 polymer ?
#
loop_
_entity_poly.entity_id
_entity_poly.type
_entity_poly.pdbx_seq_one_letter_code
_entity_poly.pdbx_strand_id
1 'polypeptide(L)'
;MSFFTYIKAVATGPKSNRDLTHNEIKDAIQQILENQCQSEQAAAFLMCLRVKLESNEELKGCLDSFDKYINRVNIPQSVELGFSYDGKTDQPFLFPLTAKILK
;
A
#
# COMPACT_ATOMS: atom_id res chain seq x y z
N MET A 1 14.20 -12.61 -3.13
CA MET A 1 13.67 -13.99 -3.38
C MET A 1 13.11 -14.05 -4.80
N SER A 2 12.75 -15.23 -5.33
CA SER A 2 11.93 -15.26 -6.57
C SER A 2 10.56 -14.64 -6.28
N PHE A 3 10.12 -13.68 -7.11
CA PHE A 3 8.82 -13.00 -6.97
C PHE A 3 7.64 -13.97 -6.96
N PHE A 4 7.79 -15.13 -7.61
CA PHE A 4 6.81 -16.20 -7.61
C PHE A 4 6.44 -16.71 -6.21
N THR A 5 7.35 -16.61 -5.23
CA THR A 5 7.08 -16.96 -3.83
C THR A 5 6.01 -16.06 -3.23
N TYR A 6 5.99 -14.76 -3.59
CA TYR A 6 4.98 -13.81 -3.12
C TYR A 6 3.62 -14.08 -3.74
N ILE A 7 3.57 -14.40 -5.04
CA ILE A 7 2.34 -14.83 -5.71
C ILE A 7 1.79 -16.09 -5.03
N LYS A 8 2.62 -17.10 -4.75
CA LYS A 8 2.18 -18.31 -4.02
C LYS A 8 1.58 -18.02 -2.64
N ALA A 9 2.04 -16.98 -1.95
CA ALA A 9 1.48 -16.60 -0.65
C ALA A 9 0.04 -16.08 -0.79
N VAL A 10 -0.28 -15.34 -1.85
CA VAL A 10 -1.57 -14.63 -2.00
C VAL A 10 -2.53 -15.24 -3.02
N ALA A 11 -2.05 -16.13 -3.90
CA ALA A 11 -2.77 -16.64 -5.07
C ALA A 11 -3.02 -18.16 -5.04
N THR A 12 -3.11 -18.76 -3.85
CA THR A 12 -3.40 -20.20 -3.67
C THR A 12 -4.84 -20.49 -3.22
N GLY A 13 -5.64 -19.44 -3.02
CA GLY A 13 -7.06 -19.50 -2.69
C GLY A 13 -7.33 -19.31 -1.19
N PRO A 14 -8.58 -19.03 -0.79
CA PRO A 14 -8.88 -18.56 0.58
C PRO A 14 -8.42 -19.49 1.71
N LYS A 15 -8.32 -20.80 1.46
CA LYS A 15 -7.88 -21.79 2.46
C LYS A 15 -6.36 -21.94 2.59
N SER A 16 -5.63 -21.53 1.55
CA SER A 16 -4.18 -21.78 1.43
C SER A 16 -3.36 -20.50 1.38
N ASN A 17 -4.02 -19.36 1.11
CA ASN A 17 -3.42 -18.05 1.23
C ASN A 17 -2.86 -17.87 2.63
N ARG A 18 -1.71 -17.23 2.71
CA ARG A 18 -1.11 -16.79 3.96
C ARG A 18 -0.75 -15.33 3.85
N ASP A 19 -0.60 -14.71 5.01
CA ASP A 19 -0.03 -13.38 5.07
C ASP A 19 1.48 -13.45 4.78
N LEU A 20 1.95 -12.44 4.06
CA LEU A 20 3.36 -12.15 3.91
C LEU A 20 3.88 -11.56 5.22
N THR A 21 5.12 -11.91 5.58
CA THR A 21 5.82 -11.21 6.65
C THR A 21 6.09 -9.76 6.23
N HIS A 22 6.34 -8.89 7.22
CA HIS A 22 6.72 -7.49 6.98
C HIS A 22 7.87 -7.35 5.96
N ASN A 23 8.91 -8.19 6.04
CA ASN A 23 10.03 -8.15 5.11
C ASN A 23 9.67 -8.68 3.71
N GLU A 24 8.80 -9.70 3.62
CA GLU A 24 8.36 -10.25 2.34
C GLU A 24 7.52 -9.25 1.55
N ILE A 25 6.55 -8.58 2.20
CA ILE A 25 5.73 -7.57 1.52
C ILE A 25 6.58 -6.37 1.09
N LYS A 26 7.53 -5.96 1.93
CA LYS A 26 8.42 -4.83 1.64
C LYS A 26 9.29 -5.12 0.41
N ASP A 27 9.87 -6.33 0.34
CA ASP A 27 10.65 -6.78 -0.82
C ASP A 27 9.77 -6.88 -2.07
N ALA A 28 8.56 -7.44 -1.97
CA ALA A 28 7.63 -7.56 -3.09
C ALA A 28 7.25 -6.20 -3.67
N ILE A 29 6.84 -5.24 -2.83
CA ILE A 29 6.46 -3.90 -3.28
C ILE A 29 7.67 -3.15 -3.85
N GLN A 30 8.85 -3.29 -3.24
CA GLN A 30 10.07 -2.66 -3.77
C GLN A 30 10.43 -3.20 -5.16
N GLN A 31 10.35 -4.51 -5.39
CA GLN A 31 10.57 -5.09 -6.72
C GLN A 31 9.58 -4.57 -7.76
N ILE A 32 8.31 -4.32 -7.39
CA ILE A 32 7.32 -3.69 -8.29
C ILE A 32 7.73 -2.24 -8.61
N LEU A 33 8.04 -1.44 -7.59
CA LEU A 33 8.39 -0.02 -7.75
C LEU A 33 9.70 0.18 -8.55
N GLU A 34 10.64 -0.75 -8.43
CA GLU A 34 11.92 -0.74 -9.16
C GLU A 34 11.86 -1.46 -10.52
N ASN A 35 10.68 -1.92 -10.94
CA ASN A 35 10.47 -2.70 -12.18
C ASN A 35 11.38 -3.95 -12.29
N GLN A 36 11.60 -4.65 -11.17
CA GLN A 36 12.45 -5.84 -11.07
C GLN A 36 11.69 -7.17 -11.24
N CYS A 37 10.36 -7.13 -11.28
CA CYS A 37 9.52 -8.28 -11.63
C CYS A 37 8.80 -8.05 -12.97
N GLN A 38 8.34 -9.13 -13.60
CA GLN A 38 7.53 -9.00 -14.82
C GLN A 38 6.20 -8.30 -14.50
N SER A 39 5.67 -7.52 -15.45
CA SER A 39 4.44 -6.76 -15.24
C SER A 39 3.24 -7.66 -14.99
N GLU A 40 3.21 -8.84 -15.62
CA GLU A 40 2.18 -9.87 -15.41
C GLU A 40 2.25 -10.45 -13.98
N GLN A 41 3.45 -10.59 -13.42
CA GLN A 41 3.65 -11.06 -12.05
C GLN A 41 3.19 -10.02 -11.03
N ALA A 42 3.54 -8.74 -11.26
CA ALA A 42 3.08 -7.63 -10.43
C ALA A 42 1.55 -7.53 -10.44
N ALA A 43 0.94 -7.56 -11.63
CA ALA A 43 -0.52 -7.51 -11.78
C ALA A 43 -1.21 -8.67 -11.07
N ALA A 44 -0.73 -9.91 -11.25
CA ALA A 44 -1.27 -11.08 -10.57
C ALA A 44 -1.16 -10.95 -9.05
N PHE A 45 0.00 -10.53 -8.54
CA PHE A 45 0.23 -10.32 -7.12
C PHE A 45 -0.72 -9.28 -6.53
N LEU A 46 -0.83 -8.10 -7.13
CA LEU A 46 -1.68 -7.01 -6.64
C LEU A 46 -3.17 -7.38 -6.67
N MET A 47 -3.64 -8.05 -7.72
CA MET A 47 -5.03 -8.52 -7.80
C MET A 47 -5.33 -9.56 -6.71
N CYS A 48 -4.44 -10.54 -6.51
CA CYS A 48 -4.64 -11.58 -5.52
C CYS A 48 -4.51 -11.05 -4.08
N LEU A 49 -3.59 -10.11 -3.82
CA LEU A 49 -3.49 -9.42 -2.54
C LEU A 49 -4.79 -8.68 -2.21
N ARG A 50 -5.37 -7.96 -3.19
CA ARG A 50 -6.65 -7.25 -3.03
C ARG A 50 -7.81 -8.18 -2.67
N VAL A 51 -7.83 -9.39 -3.22
CA VAL A 51 -8.86 -10.42 -2.94
C VAL A 51 -8.63 -11.08 -1.58
N LYS A 52 -7.36 -11.34 -1.22
CA LYS A 52 -6.99 -11.86 0.11
C LYS A 52 -7.33 -10.87 1.23
N LEU A 53 -7.19 -9.57 0.93
CA LEU A 53 -7.10 -8.47 1.88
C LEU A 53 -5.77 -8.46 2.64
N GLU A 54 -5.23 -7.28 2.84
CA GLU A 54 -3.95 -7.06 3.52
C GLU A 54 -4.11 -7.21 5.04
N SER A 55 -3.12 -7.85 5.67
CA SER A 55 -2.97 -7.83 7.12
C SER A 55 -2.34 -6.51 7.59
N ASN A 56 -2.41 -6.23 8.90
CA ASN A 56 -1.76 -5.05 9.47
C ASN A 56 -0.24 -5.06 9.27
N GLU A 57 0.40 -6.22 9.32
CA GLU A 57 1.85 -6.34 9.10
C GLU A 57 2.21 -6.13 7.62
N GLU A 58 1.35 -6.59 6.71
CA GLU A 58 1.51 -6.35 5.27
C GLU A 58 1.40 -4.85 4.95
N LEU A 59 0.37 -4.18 5.49
CA LEU A 59 0.19 -2.73 5.31
C LEU A 59 1.36 -1.91 5.83
N LYS A 60 1.88 -2.23 7.03
CA LYS A 60 3.08 -1.57 7.57
C LYS A 60 4.30 -1.75 6.65
N GLY A 61 4.55 -2.97 6.18
CA GLY A 61 5.68 -3.23 5.28
C GLY A 61 5.55 -2.56 3.92
N CYS A 62 4.32 -2.40 3.40
CA CYS A 62 4.05 -1.56 2.23
C CYS A 62 4.45 -0.10 2.49
N LEU A 63 3.99 0.50 3.60
CA LEU A 63 4.33 1.89 3.94
C LEU A 63 5.85 2.10 4.10
N ASP A 64 6.53 1.18 4.77
CA ASP A 64 7.98 1.20 4.93
C ASP A 64 8.74 1.09 3.61
N SER A 65 8.15 0.47 2.57
CA SER A 65 8.73 0.44 1.24
C SER A 65 8.62 1.80 0.54
N PHE A 66 7.53 2.53 0.79
CA PHE A 66 7.28 3.86 0.20
C PHE A 66 8.20 4.93 0.78
N ASP A 67 8.67 4.77 2.02
CA ASP A 67 9.59 5.71 2.67
C ASP A 67 10.86 5.99 1.87
N LYS A 68 11.34 5.02 1.07
CA LYS A 68 12.49 5.19 0.18
C LYS A 68 12.22 6.20 -0.95
N TYR A 69 10.96 6.39 -1.32
CA TYR A 69 10.52 7.18 -2.48
C TYR A 69 9.79 8.48 -2.08
N ILE A 70 9.34 8.58 -0.83
CA ILE A 70 8.64 9.76 -0.33
C ILE A 70 9.65 10.85 0.04
N ASN A 71 9.52 12.01 -0.61
CA ASN A 71 10.23 13.22 -0.20
C ASN A 71 9.49 13.86 0.97
N ARG A 72 10.06 13.74 2.18
CA ARG A 72 9.47 14.30 3.40
C ARG A 72 9.85 15.78 3.56
N VAL A 73 8.84 16.62 3.75
CA VAL A 73 9.02 18.04 4.08
C VAL A 73 8.51 18.26 5.50
N ASN A 74 9.35 18.82 6.37
CA ASN A 74 8.93 19.18 7.71
C ASN A 74 8.09 20.47 7.65
N ILE A 75 6.85 20.40 8.13
CA ILE A 75 5.94 21.54 8.22
C ILE A 75 5.65 21.73 9.72
N PRO A 76 6.26 22.73 10.39
CA PRO A 76 6.03 22.95 11.80
C PRO A 76 4.56 23.30 12.07
N GLN A 77 4.01 22.81 13.17
CA GLN A 77 2.63 23.07 13.60
C GLN A 77 1.56 22.67 12.56
N SER A 78 1.82 21.62 11.76
CA SER A 78 0.86 21.11 10.78
C SER A 78 -0.02 19.98 11.33
N VAL A 79 -1.18 19.78 10.70
CA VAL A 79 -2.07 18.62 10.89
C VAL A 79 -2.22 17.91 9.55
N GLU A 80 -2.15 16.57 9.54
CA GLU A 80 -2.39 15.74 8.36
C GLU A 80 -3.86 15.28 8.31
N LEU A 81 -4.52 15.54 7.19
CA LEU A 81 -5.89 15.08 6.92
C LEU A 81 -5.85 14.12 5.73
N GLY A 82 -6.15 12.84 5.98
CA GLY A 82 -6.23 11.83 4.93
C GLY A 82 -7.45 12.05 4.04
N PHE A 83 -7.25 11.98 2.72
CA PHE A 83 -8.34 11.87 1.75
C PHE A 83 -8.44 10.43 1.25
N SER A 84 -9.62 9.84 1.34
CA SER A 84 -9.86 8.52 0.78
C SER A 84 -9.83 8.61 -0.75
N TYR A 85 -8.87 7.95 -1.39
CA TYR A 85 -8.85 7.75 -2.85
C TYR A 85 -9.90 6.70 -3.27
N ASP A 86 -11.11 6.79 -2.74
CA ASP A 86 -12.19 5.80 -2.90
C ASP A 86 -13.10 6.10 -4.11
N GLY A 87 -12.76 7.13 -4.89
CA GLY A 87 -13.50 7.52 -6.09
C GLY A 87 -14.80 8.26 -5.81
N LYS A 88 -15.10 8.65 -4.56
CA LYS A 88 -16.27 9.48 -4.26
C LYS A 88 -16.04 10.91 -4.75
N THR A 89 -16.83 11.31 -5.75
CA THR A 89 -16.71 12.62 -6.40
C THR A 89 -17.80 13.60 -5.98
N ASP A 90 -18.89 13.13 -5.37
CA ASP A 90 -20.06 13.95 -5.02
C ASP A 90 -20.06 14.35 -3.54
N GLN A 91 -18.89 14.74 -3.03
CA GLN A 91 -18.70 15.18 -1.65
C GLN A 91 -18.14 16.60 -1.64
N PRO A 92 -18.70 17.51 -0.82
CA PRO A 92 -18.10 18.83 -0.67
C PRO A 92 -16.69 18.68 -0.12
N PHE A 93 -15.72 19.34 -0.74
CA PHE A 93 -14.33 19.28 -0.28
C PHE A 93 -14.19 20.11 1.00
N LEU A 94 -14.28 19.44 2.15
CA LEU A 94 -14.38 20.10 3.46
C LEU A 94 -13.03 20.62 3.98
N PHE A 95 -11.88 20.16 3.49
CA PHE A 95 -10.57 20.52 4.06
C PHE A 95 -10.30 22.02 4.20
N PRO A 96 -10.62 22.89 3.21
CA PRO A 96 -10.43 24.34 3.36
C PRO A 96 -11.29 24.95 4.47
N LEU A 97 -12.45 24.34 4.77
CA LEU A 97 -13.31 24.76 5.86
C LEU A 97 -12.76 24.28 7.21
N THR A 98 -12.35 23.01 7.31
CA THR A 98 -11.81 22.42 8.54
C THR A 98 -10.53 23.12 9.01
N ALA A 99 -9.69 23.58 8.07
CA ALA A 99 -8.45 24.29 8.37
C ALA A 99 -8.65 25.57 9.22
N LYS A 100 -9.81 26.23 9.13
CA LYS A 100 -10.10 27.43 9.96
C LYS A 100 -10.45 27.09 11.41
N ILE A 101 -10.83 25.83 11.67
CA ILE A 101 -11.31 25.36 12.98
C ILE A 101 -10.19 24.60 13.72
N LEU A 102 -9.34 23.89 12.98
CA LEU A 102 -8.15 23.23 13.50
C LEU A 102 -7.14 24.31 13.93
N LYS A 103 -7.13 24.65 15.22
CA LYS A 103 -6.12 25.50 15.87
C LYS A 103 -5.05 24.66 16.53
#